data_AF-A0A8C2VSA9-F1
#
_entry.id   AF-A0A8C2VSA9-F1
#
_cell.length_a   1.000
_cell.length_b   1.000
_cell.length_c   1.000
_cell.angle_alpha   90.00
_cell.angle_beta   90.00
_cell.angle_gamma   90.00
#
_symmetry.space_group_name_H-M   'P 1'
#
loop_
_entity.id
_entity.type
_entity.pdbx_description
1 polymer ?
#
loop_
_entity_poly.entity_id
_entity_poly.type
_entity_poly.pdbx_seq_one_letter_code
_entity_poly.pdbx_strand_id
1 'polypeptide(L)'
;SRATPQALILDTLCLLLDILTPKLRPVSTQLYSVREKEQLSSLVGTMLSYSLTYRQERTPDGQYLYRLEPNVEEVCHFPELPARKPLTYQAKQLIAREIEVEKMRRAEALAQARVGPQDTQGMHQ
;
A
#
# COMPACT_ATOMS: atom_id res chain seq x y z
N SER A 1 33.62 8.22 7.58
CA SER A 1 32.43 7.37 7.80
C SER A 1 31.86 6.94 6.45
N ARG A 2 32.16 5.72 5.99
CA ARG A 2 31.54 5.16 4.77
C ARG A 2 30.28 4.41 5.20
N ALA A 3 29.12 5.04 5.10
CA ALA A 3 27.87 4.29 5.13
C ALA A 3 27.87 3.37 3.90
N THR A 4 27.83 2.07 4.09
CA THR A 4 27.64 1.13 2.99
C THR A 4 26.26 1.38 2.39
N PRO A 5 26.07 1.24 1.06
CA PRO A 5 24.77 1.46 0.42
C PRO A 5 23.64 0.65 1.08
N GLN A 6 23.97 -0.54 1.60
CA GLN A 6 23.02 -1.35 2.37
C GLN A 6 22.51 -0.65 3.64
N ALA A 7 23.38 0.04 4.39
CA ALA A 7 22.95 0.77 5.60
C ALA A 7 21.97 1.89 5.26
N LEU A 8 22.21 2.64 4.18
CA LEU A 8 21.31 3.71 3.73
C LEU A 8 19.95 3.19 3.26
N ILE A 9 19.94 2.06 2.53
CA ILE A 9 18.69 1.40 2.11
C ILE A 9 17.89 0.96 3.35
N LEU A 10 18.57 0.45 4.37
CA LEU A 10 17.96 -0.06 5.57
C LEU A 10 17.38 1.05 6.47
N ASP A 11 18.12 2.14 6.62
CA ASP A 11 17.68 3.33 7.34
C ASP A 11 16.44 3.95 6.68
N THR A 12 16.42 4.03 5.35
CA THR A 12 15.26 4.55 4.60
C THR A 12 14.06 3.60 4.61
N LEU A 13 14.27 2.29 4.53
CA LEU A 13 13.20 1.29 4.57
C LEU A 13 12.54 1.24 5.96
N CYS A 14 13.32 1.41 7.02
CA CYS A 14 12.82 1.57 8.38
C CYS A 14 11.85 2.76 8.51
N LEU A 15 12.23 3.93 7.97
CA LEU A 15 11.38 5.12 7.97
C LEU A 15 10.13 4.94 7.10
N LEU A 16 10.24 4.22 5.98
CA LEU A 16 9.10 3.88 5.16
C LEU A 16 8.08 3.04 5.94
N LEU A 17 8.53 2.00 6.66
CA LEU A 17 7.65 1.18 7.49
C LEU A 17 6.89 1.99 8.54
N ASP A 18 7.52 3.02 9.12
CA ASP A 18 6.84 3.90 10.08
C ASP A 18 5.73 4.72 9.39
N ILE A 19 5.98 5.22 8.17
CA ILE A 19 4.97 5.88 7.32
C ILE A 19 3.82 4.91 6.99
N LEU A 20 4.11 3.63 6.77
CA LEU A 20 3.11 2.60 6.50
C LEU A 20 2.21 2.27 7.70
N THR A 21 2.51 2.80 8.89
CA THR A 21 1.71 2.61 10.10
C THR A 21 0.93 3.86 10.54
N PRO A 22 0.02 4.39 9.69
CA PRO A 22 -0.70 5.60 10.07
C PRO A 22 -1.69 5.31 11.20
N LYS A 23 -1.96 6.33 12.02
CA LYS A 23 -2.98 6.28 13.08
C LYS A 23 -4.39 6.43 12.48
N LEU A 24 -4.76 5.55 11.56
CA LEU A 24 -6.09 5.50 10.97
C LEU A 24 -6.99 4.57 11.81
N ARG A 25 -8.22 5.01 12.04
CA ARG A 25 -9.22 4.17 12.71
C ARG A 25 -9.70 3.12 11.70
N PRO A 26 -9.71 1.82 12.03
CA PRO A 26 -10.18 0.77 11.12
C PRO A 26 -11.72 0.75 11.05
N VAL A 27 -12.33 1.88 10.71
CA VAL A 27 -13.76 2.06 10.50
C VAL A 27 -14.04 2.29 9.01
N SER A 28 -15.30 2.24 8.61
CA SER A 28 -15.70 2.52 7.23
C SER A 28 -15.10 3.84 6.75
N THR A 29 -14.46 3.82 5.57
CA THR A 29 -13.86 5.02 4.94
C THR A 29 -14.90 6.11 4.66
N GLN A 30 -16.19 5.78 4.66
CA GLN A 30 -17.29 6.75 4.57
C GLN A 30 -17.34 7.69 5.79
N LEU A 31 -16.91 7.22 6.96
CA LEU A 31 -16.90 7.98 8.22
C LEU A 31 -15.63 8.81 8.39
N TYR A 32 -14.70 8.74 7.43
CA TYR A 32 -13.46 9.49 7.48
C TYR A 32 -13.70 10.96 7.14
N SER A 33 -13.07 11.84 7.92
CA SER A 33 -12.87 13.24 7.55
C SER A 33 -12.08 13.37 6.25
N VAL A 34 -12.14 14.54 5.61
CA VAL A 34 -11.37 14.84 4.39
C VAL A 34 -9.87 14.56 4.62
N ARG A 35 -9.34 15.00 5.76
CA ARG A 35 -7.95 14.77 6.14
C ARG A 35 -7.62 13.27 6.29
N GLU A 36 -8.46 12.49 6.96
CA GLU A 36 -8.26 11.04 7.09
C GLU A 36 -8.27 10.35 5.71
N LYS A 37 -9.14 10.78 4.79
CA LYS A 37 -9.18 10.26 3.41
C LYS A 37 -7.92 10.62 2.62
N GLU A 38 -7.43 11.85 2.74
CA GLU A 38 -6.17 12.27 2.12
C GLU A 38 -4.98 11.47 2.64
N GLN A 39 -4.91 11.23 3.96
CA GLN A 39 -3.88 10.41 4.56
C GLN A 39 -3.91 8.97 4.05
N LEU A 40 -5.10 8.36 3.96
CA LEU A 40 -5.28 7.02 3.41
C LEU A 40 -4.89 6.96 1.92
N SER A 41 -5.31 7.94 1.12
CA SER A 41 -4.95 8.03 -0.30
C SER A 41 -3.44 8.16 -0.51
N SER A 42 -2.79 9.01 0.29
CA SER A 42 -1.33 9.20 0.25
C SER A 42 -0.57 7.93 0.66
N LEU A 43 -1.06 7.22 1.68
CA LEU A 43 -0.53 5.91 2.09
C LEU A 43 -0.65 4.89 0.95
N VAL A 44 -1.85 4.73 0.38
CA VAL A 44 -2.11 3.78 -0.72
C VAL A 44 -1.24 4.12 -1.94
N GLY A 45 -1.13 5.39 -2.28
CA GLY A 45 -0.25 5.88 -3.34
C GLY A 45 1.23 5.54 -3.10
N THR A 46 1.70 5.71 -1.87
CA THR A 46 3.06 5.32 -1.46
C THR A 46 3.26 3.81 -1.59
N MET A 47 2.35 3.00 -1.04
CA MET A 47 2.43 1.54 -1.13
C MET A 47 2.46 1.05 -2.58
N LEU A 48 1.59 1.58 -3.43
CA LEU A 48 1.59 1.26 -4.86
C LEU A 48 2.88 1.68 -5.58
N SER A 49 3.49 2.80 -5.19
CA SER A 49 4.75 3.28 -5.80
C SER A 49 5.93 2.36 -5.49
N TYR A 50 5.90 1.72 -4.31
CA TYR A 50 6.89 0.71 -3.91
C TYR A 50 6.43 -0.73 -4.20
N SER A 51 5.32 -0.92 -4.93
CA SER A 51 4.73 -2.23 -5.22
C SER A 51 4.44 -3.07 -3.98
N LEU A 52 4.04 -2.42 -2.89
CA LEU A 52 3.70 -3.03 -1.61
C LEU A 52 2.19 -3.29 -1.52
N THR A 53 1.81 -4.43 -0.96
CA THR A 53 0.41 -4.76 -0.64
C THR A 53 0.33 -5.67 0.58
N TYR A 54 -0.84 -5.71 1.23
CA TYR A 54 -1.12 -6.70 2.27
C TYR A 54 -1.85 -7.89 1.67
N ARG A 55 -1.24 -9.07 1.72
CA ARG A 55 -1.83 -10.33 1.26
C ARG A 55 -2.36 -11.14 2.44
N GLN A 56 -3.58 -11.67 2.28
CA GLN A 56 -4.15 -12.58 3.25
C GLN A 56 -3.50 -13.97 3.07
N GLU A 57 -2.84 -14.44 4.11
CA GLU A 57 -2.20 -15.75 4.19
C GLU A 57 -2.87 -16.58 5.28
N ARG A 58 -2.99 -17.89 5.01
CA ARG A 58 -3.44 -18.85 5.99
C ARG A 58 -2.23 -19.46 6.69
N THR A 59 -2.14 -19.32 8.00
CA THR A 59 -1.09 -19.94 8.80
C THR A 59 -1.27 -21.46 8.85
N PRO A 60 -0.20 -22.23 9.15
CA PRO A 60 -0.31 -23.67 9.38
C PRO A 60 -1.34 -24.04 10.46
N ASP A 61 -1.52 -23.16 11.45
CA ASP A 61 -2.51 -23.29 12.53
C ASP A 61 -3.94 -22.99 12.08
N GLY A 62 -4.14 -22.63 10.80
CA GLY A 62 -5.44 -22.38 10.20
C GLY A 62 -5.98 -20.95 10.39
N GLN A 63 -5.22 -20.04 10.99
CA GLN A 63 -5.61 -18.64 11.17
C GLN A 63 -5.33 -17.84 9.89
N TYR A 64 -6.08 -16.76 9.67
CA TYR A 64 -5.81 -15.83 8.58
C TYR A 64 -5.05 -14.62 9.13
N LEU A 65 -3.93 -14.27 8.48
CA LEU A 65 -3.19 -13.06 8.77
C LEU A 65 -2.95 -12.27 7.49
N TYR A 66 -2.77 -10.95 7.63
CA TYR A 66 -2.30 -10.11 6.54
C TYR A 66 -0.78 -9.90 6.68
N ARG A 67 -0.04 -10.35 5.67
CA ARG A 67 1.41 -10.16 5.52
C ARG A 67 1.70 -9.10 4.46
N LEU A 68 2.69 -8.25 4.70
CA LEU A 68 3.16 -7.30 3.71
C LEU A 68 3.95 -8.03 2.62
N GLU A 69 3.63 -7.76 1.36
CA GLU A 69 4.29 -8.34 0.19
C GLU A 69 4.82 -7.21 -0.71
N PRO A 70 6.14 -7.20 -1.04
CA PRO A 70 7.22 -8.01 -0.45
C PRO A 70 7.36 -7.82 1.07
N ASN A 71 7.89 -8.85 1.76
CA ASN A 71 8.01 -8.88 3.22
C ASN A 71 9.18 -8.01 3.74
N VAL A 72 9.03 -6.70 3.58
CA VAL A 72 10.01 -5.71 4.02
C VAL A 72 10.04 -5.56 5.55
N GLU A 73 9.03 -6.07 6.27
CA GLU A 73 9.01 -6.11 7.74
C GLU A 73 10.15 -7.00 8.30
N GLU A 74 10.44 -8.14 7.65
CA GLU A 74 11.55 -9.04 8.04
C GLU A 74 12.93 -8.39 7.82
N VAL A 75 13.10 -7.64 6.73
CA VAL A 75 14.37 -6.98 6.41
C VAL A 75 14.71 -5.90 7.44
N CYS A 76 13.69 -5.26 8.00
CA CYS A 76 13.84 -4.19 8.98
C CYS A 76 13.80 -4.68 10.44
N HIS A 77 13.93 -5.98 10.68
CA HIS A 77 13.99 -6.55 12.03
C HIS A 77 15.42 -6.48 12.57
N PHE A 78 15.72 -5.44 13.33
CA PHE A 78 17.01 -5.30 14.02
C PHE A 78 16.90 -5.77 15.46
N PRO A 79 17.74 -6.70 15.93
CA PRO A 79 17.72 -7.16 17.31
C PRO A 79 18.06 -6.05 18.32
N GLU A 80 18.73 -4.99 17.88
CA GLU A 80 19.09 -3.83 18.70
C GLU A 80 18.00 -2.76 18.78
N LEU A 81 16.93 -2.85 17.96
CA LEU A 81 15.83 -1.89 17.97
C LEU A 81 14.57 -2.50 18.59
N PRO A 82 13.76 -1.70 19.30
CA PRO A 82 12.47 -2.17 19.80
C PRO A 82 11.59 -2.63 18.63
N ALA A 83 10.89 -3.75 18.82
CA ALA A 83 9.97 -4.26 17.83
C ALA A 83 8.90 -3.20 17.50
N ARG A 84 8.72 -2.93 16.20
CA ARG A 84 7.65 -2.04 15.74
C ARG A 84 6.29 -2.61 16.12
N LYS A 85 5.38 -1.76 16.58
CA LYS A 85 4.00 -2.18 16.85
C LYS A 85 3.33 -2.53 15.53
N PRO A 86 2.91 -3.79 15.32
CA PRO A 86 2.26 -4.18 14.08
C PRO A 86 0.89 -3.51 13.97
N LEU A 87 0.47 -3.25 12.73
CA LEU A 87 -0.91 -2.84 12.45
C LEU A 87 -1.90 -3.92 12.88
N THR A 88 -3.08 -3.50 13.32
CA THR A 88 -4.18 -4.41 13.61
C THR A 88 -4.64 -5.10 12.33
N TYR A 89 -5.20 -6.32 12.47
CA TYR A 89 -5.75 -7.07 11.33
C TYR A 89 -6.72 -6.25 10.49
N GLN A 90 -7.63 -5.52 11.15
CA GLN A 90 -8.62 -4.68 10.49
C GLN A 90 -7.99 -3.52 9.72
N ALA A 91 -6.93 -2.90 10.26
CA ALA A 91 -6.19 -1.85 9.55
C ALA A 91 -5.49 -2.41 8.30
N LYS A 92 -4.84 -3.58 8.40
CA LYS A 92 -4.22 -4.25 7.25
C LYS A 92 -5.25 -4.60 6.17
N GLN A 93 -6.41 -5.14 6.57
CA GLN A 93 -7.50 -5.45 5.66
C GLN A 93 -8.05 -4.20 4.95
N LEU A 94 -8.23 -3.11 5.70
CA LEU A 94 -8.69 -1.83 5.14
C LEU A 94 -7.72 -1.34 4.07
N ILE A 95 -6.43 -1.30 4.38
CA ILE A 95 -5.39 -0.85 3.46
C ILE A 95 -5.33 -1.76 2.22
N ALA A 96 -5.37 -3.08 2.39
CA ALA A 96 -5.41 -4.05 1.29
C ALA A 96 -6.57 -3.76 0.34
N ARG A 97 -7.77 -3.54 0.88
CA ARG A 97 -8.96 -3.20 0.09
C ARG A 97 -8.77 -1.92 -0.71
N GLU A 98 -8.27 -0.86 -0.07
CA GLU A 98 -8.12 0.45 -0.71
C GLU A 98 -7.03 0.43 -1.80
N ILE A 99 -5.98 -0.38 -1.62
CA ILE A 99 -4.99 -0.66 -2.67
C ILE A 99 -5.65 -1.27 -3.91
N GLU A 100 -6.49 -2.30 -3.73
CA GLU A 100 -7.16 -2.95 -4.86
C GLU A 100 -8.14 -2.01 -5.56
N VAL A 101 -8.86 -1.17 -4.81
CA VAL A 101 -9.73 -0.12 -5.38
C VAL A 101 -8.92 0.88 -6.20
N GLU A 102 -7.80 1.37 -5.69
CA GLU A 102 -6.96 2.32 -6.43
C GLU A 102 -6.28 1.68 -7.66
N LYS A 103 -5.92 0.39 -7.60
CA LYS A 103 -5.44 -0.36 -8.78
C LYS A 103 -6.51 -0.41 -9.87
N MET A 104 -7.75 -0.75 -9.51
CA MET A 104 -8.87 -0.76 -10.46
C MET A 104 -9.08 0.62 -11.07
N ARG A 105 -9.10 1.68 -10.26
CA ARG A 105 -9.25 3.08 -10.73
C ARG A 105 -8.15 3.47 -11.73
N ARG A 106 -6.89 3.11 -11.46
CA ARG A 106 -5.77 3.39 -12.38
C ARG A 106 -5.86 2.58 -13.66
N ALA A 107 -6.27 1.32 -13.58
CA ALA A 107 -6.47 0.46 -14.75
C ALA A 107 -7.61 0.98 -15.66
N GLU A 108 -8.72 1.41 -15.07
CA GLU A 108 -9.83 2.05 -15.78
C GLU A 108 -9.39 3.34 -16.49
N ALA A 109 -8.64 4.21 -15.79
CA ALA A 109 -8.11 5.44 -16.39
C ALA A 109 -7.18 5.15 -17.57
N LEU A 110 -6.31 4.14 -17.46
CA LEU A 110 -5.44 3.69 -18.55
C LEU A 110 -6.25 3.11 -19.73
N ALA A 111 -7.31 2.36 -19.45
CA ALA A 111 -8.20 1.82 -20.48
C ALA A 111 -8.94 2.95 -21.22
N GLN A 112 -9.49 3.93 -20.50
CA GLN A 112 -10.15 5.10 -21.09
C GLN A 112 -9.18 5.94 -21.94
N ALA A 113 -7.95 6.13 -21.49
CA ALA A 113 -6.93 6.86 -22.26
C ALA A 113 -6.57 6.16 -23.60
N ARG A 114 -6.65 4.82 -23.65
CA ARG A 114 -6.45 4.04 -24.88
C ARG A 114 -7.62 4.11 -25.86
N VAL A 115 -8.80 4.51 -25.39
CA VAL A 115 -10.06 4.60 -26.17
C VAL A 115 -10.31 6.05 -26.68
N GLY A 116 -9.35 6.96 -26.49
CA GLY A 116 -9.39 8.33 -27.01
C GLY A 116 -9.38 8.44 -28.55
N PRO A 117 -9.80 9.59 -29.12
CA PRO A 117 -10.74 9.70 -30.25
C PRO A 117 -10.12 9.42 -31.63
N GLN A 118 -10.11 8.17 -32.09
CA GLN A 118 -9.85 7.84 -33.50
C GLN A 118 -11.01 7.15 -34.23
N ASP A 119 -12.10 6.79 -33.55
CA ASP A 119 -13.17 5.96 -34.13
C ASP A 119 -14.43 6.72 -34.60
N THR A 120 -14.37 8.04 -34.83
CA THR A 120 -15.53 8.80 -35.34
C THR A 120 -15.38 9.40 -36.74
N GLN A 121 -14.26 9.16 -37.43
CA GLN A 121 -14.01 9.77 -38.75
C GLN A 121 -13.90 8.71 -39.85
N GLY A 122 -15.02 8.07 -40.18
CA GLY A 122 -15.03 7.05 -41.22
C GLY A 122 -16.39 6.46 -41.59
N MET A 123 -17.48 7.24 -41.60
CA MET A 123 -18.72 6.76 -42.21
C MET A 123 -19.61 7.89 -42.73
N HIS A 124 -19.07 8.72 -43.62
CA HIS A 124 -19.85 9.55 -44.53
C HIS A 124 -19.03 9.80 -45.80
N GLN A 125 -19.05 8.85 -46.73
CA GLN A 125 -19.05 9.08 -48.18
C GLN A 125 -19.81 7.93 -48.85
#